data_AF-A0A3B8NX03-F1
#
_entry.id   AF-A0A3B8NX03-F1
#
_cell.length_a   1.000
_cell.length_b   1.000
_cell.length_c   1.000
_cell.angle_alpha   90.00
_cell.angle_beta   90.00
_cell.angle_gamma   90.00
#
_symmetry.space_group_name_H-M   'P 1'
#
loop_
_entity.id
_entity.type
_entity.pdbx_description
1 polymer ?
#
loop_
_entity_poly.entity_id
_entity_poly.type
_entity_poly.pdbx_seq_one_letter_code
_entity_poly.pdbx_strand_id
1 'polypeptide(L)' 'SLALLEACDRLGLIVMDEAFDMWNNAKTGCDYHLFFADWWARDIAYMVLRDRNHPSVLAYSIGNEIVERDGNSDGAV' A
#
# COMPACT_ATOMS: atom_id res chain seq x y z
N SER A 1 6.43 -5.70 -6.10
CA SER A 1 7.69 -6.13 -6.77
C SER A 1 7.32 -6.84 -8.06
N LEU A 2 7.79 -6.39 -9.24
CA LEU A 2 7.38 -6.98 -10.52
C LEU A 2 7.75 -8.46 -10.62
N ALA A 3 8.99 -8.82 -10.28
CA ALA A 3 9.45 -10.21 -10.30
C ALA A 3 8.64 -11.12 -9.35
N LEU A 4 8.16 -10.59 -8.22
CA LEU A 4 7.32 -11.33 -7.29
C LEU A 4 5.94 -11.61 -7.90
N LEU A 5 5.27 -10.58 -8.45
CA LEU A 5 3.94 -10.74 -9.04
C LEU A 5 3.98 -11.66 -10.26
N GLU A 6 5.01 -11.58 -11.09
CA GLU A 6 5.22 -12.54 -12.18
C GLU A 6 5.41 -13.98 -11.69
N ALA A 7 6.08 -14.18 -10.56
CA ALA A 7 6.23 -15.50 -9.96
C ALA A 7 4.89 -16.01 -9.42
N CYS A 8 4.12 -15.15 -8.73
CA CYS A 8 2.79 -15.47 -8.23
C CYS A 8 1.82 -15.86 -9.36
N ASP A 9 1.84 -15.12 -10.47
CA ASP A 9 1.04 -15.44 -11.67
C ASP A 9 1.37 -16.83 -12.21
N ARG A 10 2.66 -17.17 -12.32
CA ARG A 10 3.12 -18.46 -12.87
C ARG A 10 2.86 -19.64 -11.93
N LEU A 11 2.92 -19.41 -10.62
CA LEU A 11 2.76 -20.45 -9.59
C LEU A 11 1.30 -20.62 -9.13
N GLY A 12 0.40 -19.72 -9.51
CA GLY A 12 -0.99 -19.74 -9.08
C GLY A 12 -1.17 -19.31 -7.61
N LEU A 13 -0.39 -18.34 -7.16
CA LEU A 13 -0.50 -17.76 -5.81
C LEU A 13 -1.34 -16.49 -5.85
N ILE A 14 -2.34 -16.40 -4.97
CA ILE A 14 -3.15 -15.19 -4.81
C ILE A 14 -2.39 -14.18 -3.95
N VAL A 15 -2.45 -12.91 -4.35
CA VAL A 15 -1.77 -11.79 -3.71
C VAL A 15 -2.80 -10.75 -3.26
N MET A 16 -2.64 -10.29 -2.03
CA MET A 16 -3.20 -9.03 -1.53
C MET A 16 -2.07 -8.01 -1.51
N ASP A 17 -2.13 -7.03 -2.40
CA ASP A 17 -1.05 -6.05 -2.59
C ASP A 17 -1.28 -4.84 -1.67
N GLU A 18 -0.34 -4.58 -0.77
CA GLU A 18 -0.50 -3.60 0.30
C GLU A 18 0.34 -2.34 0.05
N ALA A 19 -0.30 -1.18 0.18
CA ALA A 19 0.32 0.11 -0.14
C ALA A 19 1.16 0.68 1.02
N PHE A 20 0.63 0.65 2.24
CA PHE A 20 1.19 1.43 3.35
C PHE A 20 1.17 0.67 4.67
N ASP A 21 2.21 0.86 5.50
CA ASP A 21 2.23 0.41 6.89
C ASP A 21 1.89 1.54 7.89
N MET A 22 1.80 2.78 7.42
CA MET A 22 1.47 3.96 8.21
C MET A 22 0.94 5.06 7.30
N TRP A 23 0.14 5.97 7.86
CA TRP A 23 -0.31 7.18 7.17
C TRP A 23 0.44 8.40 7.70
N ASN A 24 -0.27 9.38 8.30
CA ASN A 24 0.33 10.60 8.82
C ASN A 24 0.99 10.40 10.19
N ASN A 25 0.56 9.39 10.95
CA ASN A 25 1.16 9.06 12.24
C ASN A 25 2.27 8.01 12.08
N ALA A 26 3.44 8.34 12.61
CA ALA A 26 4.62 7.49 12.58
C ALA A 26 4.43 6.20 13.42
N LYS A 27 4.95 5.06 12.93
CA LYS A 27 5.23 3.89 13.77
C LYS A 27 6.68 3.93 14.29
N THR A 28 7.60 4.46 13.50
CA THR A 28 9.02 4.68 13.80
C THR A 28 9.51 6.05 13.33
N GLY A 29 10.64 6.52 13.86
CA GLY A 29 11.10 7.89 13.66
C GLY A 29 11.41 8.30 12.21
N CYS A 30 11.69 7.36 11.31
CA CYS A 30 12.06 7.63 9.91
C CYS A 30 11.14 6.91 8.92
N ASP A 31 9.84 6.89 9.22
CA ASP A 31 8.82 6.25 8.40
C ASP A 31 8.30 7.10 7.23
N TYR A 32 7.45 6.51 6.40
CA TYR A 32 6.79 7.17 5.28
C TYR A 32 5.84 8.31 5.70
N HIS A 33 5.46 8.40 6.98
CA HIS A 33 4.65 9.52 7.50
C HIS A 33 5.22 10.91 7.18
N LEU A 34 6.55 11.01 7.02
CA LEU A 34 7.24 12.24 6.63
C LEU A 34 6.85 12.72 5.21
N PHE A 35 6.29 11.84 4.39
CA PHE A 35 5.95 12.09 2.99
C PHE A 35 4.47 11.84 2.69
N PHE A 36 3.74 11.16 3.58
CA PHE A 36 2.40 10.64 3.28
C PHE A 36 1.46 11.72 2.77
N ALA A 37 1.34 12.85 3.48
CA ALA A 37 0.44 13.95 3.14
C ALA A 37 0.62 14.48 1.71
N ASP A 38 1.85 14.48 1.18
CA ASP A 38 2.16 15.03 -0.14
C ASP A 38 2.12 13.95 -1.25
N TRP A 39 2.36 12.68 -0.91
CA TRP A 39 2.70 11.64 -1.90
C TRP A 39 1.72 10.46 -1.98
N TRP A 40 0.89 10.23 -0.96
CA TRP A 40 0.06 9.02 -0.86
C TRP A 40 -0.79 8.76 -2.12
N ALA A 41 -1.43 9.81 -2.65
CA ALA A 41 -2.36 9.69 -3.77
C ALA A 41 -1.66 9.27 -5.06
N ARG A 42 -0.46 9.80 -5.29
CA ARG A 42 0.35 9.44 -6.45
C ARG A 42 0.88 8.02 -6.31
N ASP A 43 1.35 7.64 -5.13
CA ASP A 43 2.02 6.36 -4.92
C ASP A 43 1.04 5.18 -4.98
N ILE A 44 -0.16 5.32 -4.41
CA ILE A 44 -1.20 4.30 -4.52
C ILE A 44 -1.73 4.17 -5.96
N ALA A 45 -1.89 5.29 -6.68
CA ALA A 45 -2.29 5.26 -8.09
C ALA A 45 -1.23 4.56 -8.95
N TYR A 46 0.05 4.82 -8.68
CA TYR A 46 1.15 4.13 -9.38
C TYR A 46 1.15 2.63 -9.11
N MET A 47 0.97 2.20 -7.86
CA MET A 47 0.85 0.78 -7.50
C MET A 47 -0.29 0.10 -8.28
N VAL A 48 -1.51 0.65 -8.22
CA VAL A 48 -2.67 0.07 -8.91
C VAL A 48 -2.46 0.04 -10.44
N LEU A 49 -1.98 1.13 -11.05
CA LEU A 49 -1.77 1.18 -12.49
C LEU A 49 -0.71 0.18 -12.97
N ARG A 50 0.34 -0.01 -12.18
CA ARG A 50 1.40 -0.99 -12.43
C ARG A 50 0.88 -2.42 -12.33
N ASP A 51 0.10 -2.71 -11.29
CA ASP A 51 -0.13 -4.09 -10.84
C ASP A 51 -1.49 -4.69 -11.27
N ARG A 52 -2.49 -3.87 -11.64
CA ARG A 52 -3.87 -4.30 -11.96
C ARG A 52 -4.04 -5.35 -13.06
N ASN A 53 -3.00 -5.61 -13.84
CA ASN A 53 -3.03 -6.60 -14.92
C ASN A 53 -2.44 -7.96 -14.48
N HIS A 54 -1.85 -8.05 -13.29
CA HIS A 54 -1.38 -9.32 -12.74
C HIS A 54 -2.58 -10.13 -12.24
N PRO A 55 -2.91 -11.30 -12.83
CA PRO A 55 -4.05 -12.11 -12.40
C PRO A 55 -3.92 -12.64 -10.98
N SER A 56 -2.70 -12.69 -10.41
CA SER A 56 -2.49 -13.04 -9.01
C SER A 56 -3.03 -11.99 -8.04
N VAL A 57 -3.14 -10.72 -8.42
CA VAL A 57 -3.59 -9.64 -7.55
C VAL A 57 -5.11 -9.66 -7.42
N LEU A 58 -5.60 -10.05 -6.25
CA LEU A 58 -7.04 -10.16 -5.98
C LEU A 58 -7.61 -8.96 -5.21
N ALA A 59 -6.78 -8.35 -4.35
CA ALA A 59 -7.21 -7.25 -3.48
C ALA A 59 -6.06 -6.26 -3.26
N TYR A 60 -6.42 -5.01 -3.03
CA TYR A 60 -5.51 -3.95 -2.61
C TYR A 60 -5.76 -3.61 -1.14
N SER A 61 -4.72 -3.73 -0.30
CA SER A 61 -4.75 -3.23 1.08
C SER A 61 -4.24 -1.80 1.11
N ILE A 62 -5.04 -0.89 1.68
CA ILE A 62 -4.69 0.54 1.81
C ILE A 62 -3.80 0.83 3.02
N GLY A 63 -3.58 -0.14 3.90
CA GLY A 63 -2.92 0.11 5.17
C GLY A 63 -2.90 -1.09 6.12
N ASN A 64 -1.77 -1.33 6.78
CA ASN A 64 -1.67 -2.27 7.90
C ASN A 64 -1.65 -1.54 9.26
N GLU A 65 -2.54 -1.93 10.16
CA GLU A 65 -2.56 -1.46 11.57
C GLU A 65 -2.35 0.07 11.71
N ILE A 66 -3.02 0.83 10.84
CA ILE A 66 -2.92 2.29 10.80
C ILE A 66 -3.28 2.86 12.17
N VAL A 67 -2.39 3.70 12.73
CA VAL A 67 -2.56 4.27 14.07
C VAL A 67 -3.86 5.07 14.15
N GLU A 68 -4.19 5.74 13.06
CA GLU A 68 -5.28 6.72 13.00
C GLU A 68 -6.67 6.09 12.85
N ARG A 69 -6.74 4.75 12.87
CA ARG A 69 -8.00 3.99 13.01
C ARG A 69 -8.80 4.40 14.25
N ASP A 70 -8.16 5.00 15.24
CA ASP A 70 -8.76 5.52 16.47
C ASP A 70 -9.31 6.96 16.33
N GLY A 71 -9.14 7.59 15.17
CA GLY A 71 -9.60 8.96 14.89
C GLY A 71 -8.59 10.06 15.21
N ASN A 72 -7.32 9.72 15.49
CA ASN A 72 -6.30 10.68 15.86
C ASN A 72 -5.64 11.45 14.69
N SER A 73 -6.08 11.24 13.44
CA SER A 73 -5.74 12.13 12.32
C SER A 73 -6.84 12.15 11.26
N ASP A 74 -6.71 13.09 10.33
CA ASP A 74 -7.57 13.17 9.16
C ASP A 74 -7.34 11.99 8.19
N GLY A 75 -6.20 11.29 8.27
CA GLY A 75 -5.88 10.14 7.42
C GLY A 75 -5.54 10.51 5.98
N ALA A 76 -5.91 9.67 5.01
CA ALA A 76 -5.76 9.95 3.59
C ALA A 76 -6.88 10.90 3.10
N VAL A 77 -6.73 12.21 3.38
CA VAL A 77 -7.62 13.27 2.88
C VAL A 77 -6.91 14.13 1.85
#